data_AF-A0A5J6FAM6-F1
#
_entry.id   AF-A0A5J6FAM6-F1
#
_cell.length_a   1.000
_cell.length_b   1.000
_cell.length_c   1.000
_cell.angle_alpha   90.00
_cell.angle_beta   90.00
_cell.angle_gamma   90.00
#
_symmetry.space_group_name_H-M   'P 1'
#
loop_
_entity.id
_entity.type
_entity.pdbx_description
1 polymer ?
#
loop_
_entity_poly.entity_id
_entity_poly.type
_entity_poly.pdbx_seq_one_letter_code
_entity_poly.pdbx_strand_id
1 'polypeptide(L)'
;MEAAHNDPAAGTAVPAAVTLALAVESPEQMRGLGRRLAAVLAPGDLVMLTGELGAGKTTLTRGLGEGLGVRGAVTSPTFVIARVHPSLGTGPALVHVDAYRLGGGLDEMEDLDLDVSLPDSVVVVEWGDGKVEELSEDRLHVVIDRAVGDTDDERRTVTLTGIGTRWAALPAELPQD
;
A
#
# COMPACT_ATOMS: atom_id res chain seq x y z
N MET A 1 -40.54 -14.90 34.17
CA MET A 1 -40.33 -16.07 33.28
C MET A 1 -40.97 -15.65 31.97
N GLU A 2 -40.22 -14.97 31.11
CA GLU A 2 -39.46 -15.61 30.03
C GLU A 2 -38.25 -14.73 29.68
N ALA A 3 -37.06 -15.33 29.64
CA ALA A 3 -35.82 -14.63 29.32
C ALA A 3 -35.68 -14.49 27.80
N ALA A 4 -35.33 -13.29 27.35
CA ALA A 4 -34.99 -13.02 25.97
C ALA A 4 -33.80 -13.88 25.54
N HIS A 5 -33.99 -14.62 24.46
CA HIS A 5 -32.96 -15.30 23.70
C HIS A 5 -32.05 -14.24 23.08
N ASN A 6 -30.82 -14.14 23.58
CA ASN A 6 -29.77 -13.35 22.95
C ASN A 6 -28.84 -14.33 22.24
N ASP A 7 -29.02 -14.49 20.94
CA ASP A 7 -28.02 -15.15 20.10
C ASP A 7 -26.78 -14.24 20.02
N PRO A 8 -25.59 -14.71 20.43
CA PRO A 8 -24.37 -13.98 20.12
C PRO A 8 -24.14 -14.12 18.61
N ALA A 9 -24.29 -13.02 17.88
CA ALA A 9 -23.81 -12.91 16.50
C ALA A 9 -22.36 -13.41 16.47
N ALA A 10 -22.11 -14.43 15.65
CA ALA A 10 -20.81 -15.04 15.48
C ALA A 10 -19.80 -13.94 15.09
N GLY A 11 -18.87 -13.63 16.00
CA GLY A 11 -17.72 -12.79 15.67
C GLY A 11 -16.91 -13.52 14.62
N THR A 12 -16.97 -13.03 13.38
CA THR A 12 -16.12 -13.52 12.30
C THR A 12 -14.68 -13.22 12.72
N ALA A 13 -13.91 -14.26 13.03
CA ALA A 13 -12.51 -14.10 13.37
C ALA A 13 -11.81 -13.43 12.19
N VAL A 14 -11.19 -12.27 12.43
CA VAL A 14 -10.33 -11.62 11.42
C VAL A 14 -9.21 -12.62 11.10
N PRO A 15 -9.02 -13.00 9.83
CA PRO A 15 -7.98 -13.93 9.46
C PRO A 15 -6.61 -13.40 9.91
N ALA A 16 -5.75 -14.29 10.40
CA ALA A 16 -4.39 -13.92 10.80
C ALA A 16 -3.64 -13.28 9.61
N ALA A 17 -2.86 -12.23 9.87
CA ALA A 17 -2.11 -11.52 8.85
C ALA A 17 -1.18 -12.47 8.08
N VAL A 18 -1.21 -12.40 6.75
CA VAL A 18 -0.35 -13.21 5.87
C VAL A 18 0.88 -12.40 5.48
N THR A 19 2.07 -12.95 5.72
CA THR A 19 3.34 -12.26 5.45
C THR A 19 4.20 -12.99 4.42
N LEU A 20 4.74 -12.23 3.45
CA LEU A 20 5.68 -12.69 2.44
C LEU A 20 6.91 -11.78 2.43
N ALA A 21 8.11 -12.35 2.53
CA ALA A 21 9.37 -11.62 2.45
C ALA A 21 10.09 -11.92 1.13
N LEU A 22 10.57 -10.86 0.47
CA LEU A 22 11.22 -10.90 -0.84
C LEU A 22 12.58 -10.20 -0.79
N ALA A 23 13.60 -10.82 -1.35
CA ALA A 23 14.87 -10.14 -1.63
C ALA A 23 14.73 -9.34 -2.93
N VAL A 24 15.17 -8.09 -2.89
CA VAL A 24 15.21 -7.18 -4.04
C VAL A 24 16.61 -6.62 -4.15
N GLU A 25 17.30 -6.93 -5.24
CA GLU A 25 18.73 -6.68 -5.42
C GLU A 25 19.01 -5.44 -6.28
N SER A 26 17.98 -4.83 -6.87
CA SER A 26 18.15 -3.61 -7.68
C SER A 26 16.92 -2.72 -7.73
N PRO A 27 17.07 -1.43 -8.10
CA PRO A 27 15.95 -0.53 -8.38
C PRO A 27 15.00 -1.06 -9.46
N GLU A 28 15.52 -1.73 -10.48
CA GLU A 28 14.73 -2.35 -11.56
C GLU A 28 13.88 -3.51 -11.04
N GLN A 29 14.44 -4.36 -10.16
CA GLN A 29 13.66 -5.40 -9.48
C GLN A 29 12.58 -4.81 -8.57
N MET A 30 12.86 -3.70 -7.88
CA MET A 30 11.86 -2.99 -7.08
C MET A 30 10.71 -2.44 -7.95
N ARG A 31 11.01 -1.88 -9.13
CA ARG A 31 9.97 -1.46 -10.09
C ARG A 31 9.18 -2.65 -10.61
N GLY A 32 9.85 -3.76 -10.93
CA GLY A 32 9.22 -5.02 -11.33
C GLY A 32 8.27 -5.55 -10.25
N LEU A 33 8.68 -5.52 -8.98
CA LEU A 33 7.82 -5.87 -7.85
C LEU A 33 6.58 -4.98 -7.80
N GLY A 34 6.72 -3.67 -8.02
CA GLY A 34 5.60 -2.74 -8.12
C GLY A 34 4.62 -3.13 -9.24
N ARG A 35 5.12 -3.47 -10.43
CA ARG A 35 4.26 -3.93 -11.55
C ARG A 35 3.50 -5.21 -11.21
N ARG A 36 4.16 -6.16 -10.54
CA ARG A 36 3.55 -7.43 -10.11
C ARG A 36 2.50 -7.23 -9.03
N LEU A 37 2.73 -6.31 -8.08
CA LEU A 37 1.73 -5.92 -7.09
C LEU A 37 0.53 -5.24 -7.75
N ALA A 38 0.75 -4.35 -8.73
CA ALA A 38 -0.34 -3.71 -9.46
C ALA A 38 -1.29 -4.69 -10.13
N ALA A 39 -0.79 -5.84 -10.60
CA ALA A 39 -1.62 -6.88 -11.23
C ALA A 39 -2.64 -7.54 -10.28
N VAL A 40 -2.47 -7.41 -8.96
CA VAL A 40 -3.37 -7.96 -7.94
C VAL A 40 -4.15 -6.89 -7.17
N LEU A 41 -3.89 -5.62 -7.47
CA LEU A 41 -4.59 -4.48 -6.87
C LEU A 41 -5.89 -4.17 -7.62
N ALA A 42 -6.87 -3.68 -6.88
CA ALA A 42 -8.19 -3.30 -7.33
C ALA A 42 -8.57 -1.92 -6.78
N PRO A 43 -9.57 -1.24 -7.37
CA PRO A 43 -10.20 -0.08 -6.74
C PRO A 43 -10.61 -0.42 -5.30
N GLY A 44 -10.37 0.49 -4.35
CA GLY A 44 -10.61 0.27 -2.93
C GLY A 44 -9.40 -0.24 -2.15
N ASP A 45 -8.31 -0.65 -2.81
CA ASP A 45 -7.14 -1.17 -2.12
C ASP A 45 -6.26 -0.04 -1.55
N LEU A 46 -5.95 -0.16 -0.26
CA LEU A 46 -4.98 0.68 0.45
C LEU A 46 -3.63 -0.04 0.58
N VAL A 47 -2.57 0.61 0.11
CA VAL A 47 -1.18 0.15 0.22
C VAL A 47 -0.38 1.11 1.08
N MET A 48 0.11 0.63 2.22
CA MET A 48 0.96 1.40 3.13
C MET A 48 2.43 1.06 2.90
N LEU A 49 3.27 2.07 2.71
CA LEU A 49 4.71 1.90 2.48
C LEU A 49 5.52 2.44 3.66
N THR A 50 6.30 1.56 4.28
CA THR A 50 7.19 1.86 5.40
C THR A 50 8.63 1.52 5.05
N GLY A 51 9.57 2.31 5.55
CA GLY A 51 11.01 2.11 5.34
C GLY A 51 11.74 3.44 5.38
N GLU A 52 13.04 3.41 5.64
CA GLU A 52 13.85 4.62 5.80
C GLU A 52 13.88 5.52 4.55
N LEU A 53 14.43 6.74 4.71
CA LEU A 53 14.70 7.62 3.56
C LEU A 53 15.64 6.90 2.59
N GLY A 54 15.28 6.87 1.31
CA GLY A 54 16.04 6.15 0.28
C GLY A 54 15.86 4.62 0.29
N ALA A 55 14.95 4.07 1.10
CA ALA A 55 14.66 2.63 1.10
C ALA A 55 14.12 2.12 -0.25
N GLY A 56 13.45 2.98 -1.02
CA GLY A 56 12.93 2.62 -2.35
C GLY A 56 11.41 2.69 -2.48
N LYS A 57 10.70 3.26 -1.49
CA LYS A 57 9.23 3.45 -1.50
C LYS A 57 8.70 4.05 -2.81
N THR A 58 9.19 5.22 -3.19
CA THR A 58 8.80 5.85 -4.47
C THR A 58 9.20 5.03 -5.71
N THR A 59 10.28 4.25 -5.65
CA THR A 59 10.66 3.33 -6.75
C THR A 59 9.62 2.22 -6.90
N LEU A 60 9.14 1.67 -5.80
CA LEU A 60 8.03 0.72 -5.81
C LEU A 60 6.75 1.37 -6.35
N THR A 61 6.40 2.58 -5.89
CA THR A 61 5.20 3.31 -6.35
C THR A 61 5.24 3.62 -7.84
N ARG A 62 6.43 3.85 -8.42
CA ARG A 62 6.61 3.97 -9.87
C ARG A 62 6.21 2.68 -10.59
N GLY A 63 6.69 1.55 -10.10
CA GLY A 63 6.29 0.24 -10.63
C GLY A 63 4.78 0.00 -10.51
N LEU A 64 4.16 0.43 -9.40
CA LEU A 64 2.70 0.38 -9.24
C LEU A 64 1.99 1.21 -10.31
N GLY A 65 2.41 2.46 -10.51
CA GLY A 65 1.83 3.32 -11.55
C GLY A 65 1.98 2.75 -12.96
N GLU A 66 3.15 2.17 -13.27
CA GLU A 66 3.40 1.49 -14.54
C GLU A 66 2.43 0.30 -14.74
N GLY A 67 2.29 -0.57 -13.73
CA GLY A 67 1.42 -1.74 -13.81
C GLY A 67 -0.08 -1.40 -13.82
N LEU A 68 -0.49 -0.31 -13.16
CA LEU A 68 -1.87 0.19 -13.18
C LEU A 68 -2.18 0.97 -14.47
N GLY A 69 -1.18 1.30 -15.28
CA GLY A 69 -1.36 2.06 -16.52
C GLY A 69 -1.85 3.49 -16.28
N VAL A 70 -1.31 4.18 -15.27
CA VAL A 70 -1.70 5.57 -14.95
C VAL A 70 -0.97 6.60 -15.80
N ARG A 71 -1.56 7.79 -15.90
CA ARG A 71 -1.04 8.89 -16.71
C ARG A 71 0.15 9.58 -16.04
N GLY A 72 1.19 9.79 -16.84
CA GLY A 72 2.35 10.59 -16.46
C GLY A 72 3.33 9.84 -15.56
N ALA A 73 4.45 10.48 -15.25
CA ALA A 73 5.48 9.90 -14.40
C ALA A 73 5.07 9.98 -12.93
N VAL A 74 5.11 8.83 -12.24
CA VAL A 74 5.00 8.79 -10.78
C VAL A 74 6.30 9.30 -10.16
N THR A 75 6.17 10.36 -9.37
CA THR A 75 7.30 10.98 -8.66
C THR A 75 6.87 11.26 -7.23
N SER A 76 7.81 11.15 -6.28
CA SER A 76 7.54 11.48 -4.87
C SER A 76 6.83 12.84 -4.81
N PRO A 77 5.72 12.95 -4.08
CA PRO A 77 5.04 14.22 -3.83
C PRO A 77 5.89 15.05 -2.85
N THR A 78 7.12 15.40 -3.23
CA THR A 78 8.09 16.01 -2.32
C THR A 78 7.67 17.41 -1.82
N PHE A 79 6.80 18.09 -2.57
CA PHE A 79 6.32 19.46 -2.31
C PHE A 79 4.79 19.56 -2.14
N VAL A 80 4.07 18.44 -2.23
CA VAL A 80 2.60 18.38 -2.08
C VAL A 80 2.26 17.18 -1.20
N ILE A 81 1.10 17.13 -0.58
CA ILE A 81 0.77 15.99 0.31
C ILE A 81 0.39 14.76 -0.51
N ALA A 82 -0.41 14.94 -1.57
CA ALA A 82 -0.88 13.88 -2.44
C ALA A 82 -0.79 14.25 -3.92
N ARG A 83 -0.68 13.23 -4.77
CA ARG A 83 -0.84 13.34 -6.22
C ARG A 83 -1.80 12.27 -6.72
N VAL A 84 -2.75 12.71 -7.55
CA VAL A 84 -3.62 11.80 -8.29
C VAL A 84 -3.03 11.57 -9.68
N HIS A 85 -2.85 10.30 -10.01
CA HIS A 85 -2.44 9.83 -11.33
C HIS A 85 -3.64 9.09 -11.97
N PRO A 86 -4.40 9.74 -12.86
CA PRO A 86 -5.58 9.13 -13.46
C PRO A 86 -5.21 7.94 -14.36
N SER A 87 -6.07 6.93 -14.44
CA SER A 87 -5.86 5.82 -15.38
C SER A 87 -5.81 6.30 -16.84
N LEU A 88 -5.04 5.61 -17.67
CA LEU A 88 -5.07 5.72 -19.13
C LEU A 88 -6.11 4.80 -19.77
N GLY A 89 -6.70 3.88 -19.00
CA GLY A 89 -7.71 2.92 -19.46
C GLY A 89 -8.92 2.88 -18.53
N THR A 90 -9.46 1.67 -18.31
CA THR A 90 -10.60 1.42 -17.41
C THR A 90 -10.18 0.98 -16.01
N GLY A 91 -8.88 1.01 -15.69
CA GLY A 91 -8.36 0.64 -14.38
C GLY A 91 -8.51 1.77 -13.35
N PRO A 92 -8.20 1.52 -12.08
CA PRO A 92 -8.26 2.55 -11.03
C PRO A 92 -7.26 3.68 -11.28
N ALA A 93 -7.57 4.86 -10.74
CA ALA A 93 -6.54 5.89 -10.54
C ALA A 93 -5.55 5.45 -9.45
N LEU A 94 -4.35 6.02 -9.47
CA LEU A 94 -3.39 5.90 -8.38
C LEU A 94 -3.35 7.21 -7.60
N VAL A 95 -3.69 7.17 -6.31
CA VAL A 95 -3.49 8.30 -5.39
C VAL A 95 -2.22 8.02 -4.59
N HIS A 96 -1.19 8.82 -4.81
CA HIS A 96 0.11 8.69 -4.11
C HIS A 96 0.24 9.78 -3.06
N VAL A 97 0.25 9.38 -1.79
CA VAL A 97 0.32 10.25 -0.61
C VAL A 97 1.67 10.08 0.07
N ASP A 98 2.26 11.18 0.55
CA ASP A 98 3.42 11.15 1.45
C ASP A 98 3.03 11.75 2.82
N ALA A 99 2.73 10.87 3.76
CA ALA A 99 2.27 11.23 5.09
C ALA A 99 3.39 11.79 5.99
N TYR A 100 4.65 11.76 5.54
CA TYR A 100 5.74 12.48 6.23
C TYR A 100 5.52 14.00 6.20
N ARG A 101 4.74 14.50 5.23
CA ARG A 101 4.44 15.93 5.06
C ARG A 101 3.24 16.41 5.87
N LEU A 102 2.46 15.50 6.44
CA LEU A 102 1.34 15.85 7.30
C LEU A 102 1.89 16.46 8.59
N GLY A 103 1.88 17.79 8.67
CA GLY A 103 2.45 18.56 9.77
C GLY A 103 1.50 18.67 10.96
N GLY A 104 0.19 18.55 10.71
CA GLY A 104 -0.89 18.77 11.67
C GLY A 104 -1.56 17.53 12.27
N GLY A 105 -1.29 16.32 11.78
CA GLY A 105 -1.98 15.09 12.23
C GLY A 105 -3.06 14.61 11.26
N LEU A 106 -4.05 13.84 11.76
CA LEU A 106 -5.13 13.24 10.97
C LEU A 106 -6.02 14.26 10.25
N ASP A 107 -6.17 15.47 10.80
CA ASP A 107 -7.01 16.54 10.22
C ASP A 107 -6.57 16.94 8.79
N GLU A 108 -5.27 16.96 8.51
CA GLU A 108 -4.77 17.23 7.15
C GLU A 108 -5.02 16.06 6.18
N MET A 109 -5.33 14.86 6.69
CA MET A 109 -5.76 13.74 5.86
C MET A 109 -7.24 13.79 5.53
N GLU A 110 -8.08 14.32 6.42
CA GLU A 110 -9.50 14.57 6.11
C GLU A 110 -9.62 15.51 4.91
N ASP A 111 -8.77 16.55 4.84
CA ASP A 111 -8.69 17.48 3.70
C ASP A 111 -8.27 16.84 2.36
N LEU A 112 -7.74 15.62 2.37
CA LEU A 112 -7.32 14.91 1.16
C LEU A 112 -8.46 14.13 0.50
N ASP A 113 -9.65 14.06 1.12
CA ASP A 113 -10.81 13.30 0.63
C ASP A 113 -10.42 11.85 0.23
N LEU A 114 -9.54 11.21 1.01
CA LEU A 114 -9.04 9.87 0.68
C LEU A 114 -10.11 8.80 0.84
N ASP A 115 -10.99 8.94 1.82
CA ASP A 115 -12.17 8.09 2.03
C ASP A 115 -13.14 8.14 0.84
N VAL A 116 -13.30 9.32 0.23
CA VAL A 116 -14.09 9.52 -0.99
C VAL A 116 -13.37 8.96 -2.22
N SER A 117 -12.05 9.10 -2.29
CA SER A 117 -11.25 8.68 -3.45
C SER A 117 -10.94 7.18 -3.47
N LEU A 118 -10.85 6.54 -2.30
CA LEU A 118 -10.42 5.15 -2.12
C LEU A 118 -11.30 4.15 -2.89
N PRO A 119 -12.64 4.20 -2.87
CA PRO A 119 -13.48 3.21 -3.56
C PRO A 119 -13.21 3.06 -5.06
N ASP A 120 -12.77 4.14 -5.73
CA ASP A 120 -12.50 4.17 -7.17
C ASP A 120 -11.00 4.15 -7.52
N SER A 121 -10.13 4.10 -6.52
CA SER A 121 -8.68 4.26 -6.68
C SER A 121 -7.89 3.16 -5.98
N VAL A 122 -6.61 3.05 -6.34
CA VAL A 122 -5.60 2.46 -5.48
C VAL A 122 -4.92 3.60 -4.73
N VAL A 123 -4.93 3.56 -3.41
CA VAL A 123 -4.29 4.58 -2.58
C VAL A 123 -2.98 4.01 -2.04
N VAL A 124 -1.87 4.68 -2.36
CA VAL A 124 -0.53 4.34 -1.86
C VAL A 124 -0.06 5.44 -0.93
N VAL A 125 0.18 5.10 0.34
CA VAL A 125 0.63 6.05 1.35
C VAL A 125 2.04 5.71 1.83
N GLU A 126 3.00 6.60 1.56
CA GLU A 126 4.32 6.54 2.18
C GLU A 126 4.24 7.07 3.62
N TRP A 127 4.88 6.39 4.58
CA TRP A 127 4.95 6.78 6.00
C TRP A 127 3.60 6.91 6.70
N GLY A 128 2.65 6.06 6.31
CA GLY A 128 1.28 6.07 6.82
C GLY A 128 1.06 5.39 8.18
N ASP A 129 2.07 4.74 8.76
CA ASP A 129 1.93 4.06 10.06
C ASP A 129 1.45 5.01 11.16
N GLY A 130 0.41 4.59 11.87
CA GLY A 130 -0.27 5.35 12.92
C GLY A 130 -1.13 6.52 12.42
N LYS A 131 -1.38 6.60 11.11
CA LYS A 131 -2.09 7.72 10.47
C LYS A 131 -3.21 7.27 9.54
N VAL A 132 -3.07 6.16 8.82
CA VAL A 132 -3.96 5.83 7.70
C VAL A 132 -4.72 4.51 7.87
N GLU A 133 -4.54 3.83 9.00
CA GLU A 133 -5.15 2.53 9.28
C GLU A 133 -6.67 2.58 9.38
N GLU A 134 -7.23 3.73 9.75
CA GLU A 134 -8.68 3.94 9.85
C GLU A 134 -9.34 4.10 8.48
N LEU A 135 -8.57 4.37 7.41
CA LEU A 135 -9.13 4.47 6.05
C LEU A 135 -9.63 3.13 5.52
N SER A 136 -9.05 2.02 5.97
CA SER A 136 -9.48 0.68 5.56
C SER A 136 -9.05 -0.40 6.56
N GLU A 137 -10.02 -1.23 6.94
CA GLU A 137 -9.77 -2.48 7.68
C GLU A 137 -8.96 -3.48 6.84
N ASP A 138 -9.09 -3.38 5.51
CA ASP A 138 -8.41 -4.20 4.50
C ASP A 138 -7.24 -3.41 3.87
N ARG A 139 -6.00 -3.83 4.13
CA ARG A 139 -4.82 -3.12 3.62
C ARG A 139 -3.61 -4.02 3.41
N LEU A 140 -2.76 -3.62 2.47
CA LEU A 140 -1.46 -4.21 2.25
C LEU A 140 -0.37 -3.33 2.87
N HIS A 141 0.33 -3.84 3.88
CA HIS A 141 1.48 -3.15 4.46
C HIS A 141 2.77 -3.66 3.84
N VAL A 142 3.57 -2.76 3.29
CA VAL A 142 4.84 -3.05 2.63
C VAL A 142 5.97 -2.36 3.39
N VAL A 143 6.81 -3.17 4.03
CA VAL A 143 8.00 -2.71 4.73
C VAL A 143 9.22 -2.94 3.86
N ILE A 144 10.03 -1.91 3.65
CA ILE A 144 11.25 -1.95 2.82
C ILE A 144 12.46 -1.65 3.70
N ASP A 145 13.24 -2.69 3.99
CA ASP A 145 14.45 -2.60 4.79
C ASP A 145 15.70 -2.61 3.91
N ARG A 146 16.67 -1.75 4.22
CA ARG A 146 18.00 -1.80 3.61
C ARG A 146 18.77 -2.96 4.23
N ALA A 147 19.49 -3.72 3.42
CA ALA A 147 20.40 -4.73 3.96
C ALA A 147 21.50 -4.04 4.79
N VAL A 148 21.66 -4.44 6.05
CA VAL A 148 22.64 -3.85 6.97
C VAL A 148 23.98 -4.56 6.83
N GLY A 149 25.07 -3.80 6.73
CA GLY A 149 26.45 -4.33 6.82
C GLY A 149 27.03 -4.86 5.51
N ASP A 150 26.35 -4.67 4.40
CA ASP A 150 26.82 -5.02 3.07
C ASP A 150 27.44 -3.82 2.36
N THR A 151 28.46 -4.02 1.52
CA THR A 151 29.01 -2.94 0.67
C THR A 151 28.10 -2.57 -0.50
N ASP A 152 27.01 -3.33 -0.66
CA ASP A 152 26.02 -3.14 -1.71
C ASP A 152 24.78 -2.40 -1.16
N ASP A 153 24.78 -1.09 -1.39
CA ASP A 153 23.73 -0.16 -0.96
C ASP A 153 22.39 -0.35 -1.70
N GLU A 154 22.29 -1.30 -2.64
CA GLU A 154 21.11 -1.52 -3.49
C GLU A 154 20.21 -2.65 -2.98
N ARG A 155 20.75 -3.61 -2.23
CA ARG A 155 19.95 -4.73 -1.66
C ARG A 155 18.90 -4.27 -0.66
N ARG A 156 17.67 -4.76 -0.82
CA ARG A 156 16.52 -4.54 0.05
C ARG A 156 15.87 -5.87 0.42
N THR A 157 15.31 -5.93 1.62
CA THR A 157 14.29 -6.92 1.98
C THR A 157 12.95 -6.21 1.93
N VAL A 158 12.00 -6.74 1.16
CA VAL A 158 10.63 -6.24 1.11
C VAL A 158 9.70 -7.23 1.79
N THR A 159 9.04 -6.80 2.85
CA THR A 159 8.07 -7.60 3.59
C THR A 159 6.66 -7.10 3.27
N LEU A 160 5.83 -7.97 2.71
CA LEU A 160 4.43 -7.73 2.40
C LEU A 160 3.59 -8.37 3.51
N THR A 161 2.73 -7.60 4.16
CA THR A 161 1.79 -8.10 5.17
C THR A 161 0.37 -7.73 4.76
N GLY A 162 -0.41 -8.76 4.43
CA GLY A 162 -1.84 -8.64 4.16
C GLY A 162 -2.63 -8.54 5.46
N ILE A 163 -3.42 -7.48 5.61
CA ILE A 163 -4.28 -7.23 6.77
C ILE A 163 -5.74 -7.18 6.29
N GLY A 164 -6.62 -7.89 6.99
CA GLY A 164 -8.04 -7.96 6.67
C GLY A 164 -8.39 -9.10 5.70
N THR A 165 -9.69 -9.25 5.42
CA THR A 165 -10.25 -10.34 4.61
C THR A 165 -9.84 -10.26 3.14
N ARG A 166 -9.73 -9.06 2.56
CA ARG A 166 -9.28 -8.81 1.18
C ARG A 166 -7.89 -9.38 0.91
N TRP A 167 -7.04 -9.40 1.93
CA TRP A 167 -5.64 -9.80 1.87
C TRP A 167 -5.34 -11.13 2.58
N ALA A 168 -6.37 -11.83 3.04
CA ALA A 168 -6.26 -13.14 3.70
C ALA A 168 -5.64 -14.23 2.80
N ALA A 169 -5.67 -14.02 1.47
CA ALA A 169 -5.09 -14.89 0.47
C ALA A 169 -3.97 -14.18 -0.30
N LEU A 170 -3.18 -13.33 0.37
CA LEU A 170 -1.96 -12.77 -0.23
C LEU A 170 -1.18 -13.94 -0.86
N PRO A 171 -0.99 -13.96 -2.18
CA PRO A 171 -0.50 -15.15 -2.84
C PRO A 171 0.92 -15.43 -2.34
N ALA A 172 1.22 -16.70 -2.07
CA ALA A 172 2.54 -17.13 -1.60
C ALA A 172 3.66 -16.71 -2.58
N GLU A 173 3.29 -16.50 -3.85
CA GLU A 173 4.14 -15.93 -4.88
C GLU A 173 3.32 -14.91 -5.69
N LEU A 174 3.86 -13.70 -5.90
CA LEU A 174 3.24 -12.74 -6.82
C LEU A 174 3.39 -13.24 -8.27
N PRO A 175 2.45 -12.91 -9.18
CA PRO A 175 2.56 -13.27 -10.60
C PRO A 175 3.94 -12.88 -11.14
N GLN A 176 4.61 -13.76 -11.88
CA GLN A 176 5.82 -13.42 -12.62
C GLN A 176 5.39 -12.80 -13.97
N ASP A 177 6.21 -11.88 -14.50
CA ASP A 177 5.98 -11.26 -15.82
C ASP A 177 5.83 -12.33 -16.93
#